data_AF-A0A1V4ZJL7-F1
#
_entry.id   AF-A0A1V4ZJL7-F1
#
_cell.length_a   1.000
_cell.length_b   1.000
_cell.length_c   1.000
_cell.angle_alpha   90.00
_cell.angle_beta   90.00
_cell.angle_gamma   90.00
#
_symmetry.space_group_name_H-M   'P 1'
#
loop_
_entity.id
_entity.type
_entity.pdbx_description
1 polymer ?
#
loop_
_entity_poly.entity_id
_entity_poly.type
_entity_poly.pdbx_seq_one_letter_code
_entity_poly.pdbx_strand_id
1 'polypeptide(L)'
;MLKEFEINFGESSTVINLIKGAGIMMIDPHYFKVKWHDNSTQYWERVYCYELYHCMRKIIEERYKGTTFTYKLDGEHDKTGYAVTEELCKNAKPDFLFQNPQSSDNLAIVEVKALKNSRNWMKHDVDKIIAFMNDPELQYRVGIMLIYGGNENAAECMKAKFDNYVKTESNKDIFLMWHYGENSIPKIIGYSKDTSSSH
;
A
#
# COMPACT_ATOMS: atom_id res chain seq x y z
N MET A 1 4.87 -6.17 23.56
CA MET A 1 5.73 -5.33 22.70
C MET A 1 4.89 -4.56 21.67
N LEU A 2 3.75 -3.99 22.08
CA LEU A 2 2.81 -3.22 21.23
C LEU A 2 2.26 -1.99 21.97
N LYS A 3 2.97 -1.48 22.99
CA LYS A 3 2.45 -0.43 23.89
C LYS A 3 2.77 1.01 23.47
N GLU A 4 3.35 1.25 22.30
CA GLU A 4 3.74 2.62 21.90
C GLU A 4 3.47 2.90 20.42
N PHE A 5 2.19 2.92 20.01
CA PHE A 5 1.78 3.57 18.77
C PHE A 5 0.42 4.26 18.94
N GLU A 6 0.29 5.06 19.99
CA GLU A 6 -0.73 6.12 20.00
C GLU A 6 -0.13 7.36 19.34
N ILE A 7 -0.32 7.45 18.03
CA ILE A 7 -0.14 8.69 17.29
C ILE A 7 -1.48 9.00 16.63
N ASN A 8 -2.17 10.00 17.18
CA ASN A 8 -3.36 10.61 16.59
C ASN A 8 -2.94 11.42 15.37
N PHE A 9 -3.11 10.84 14.19
CA PHE A 9 -3.18 11.57 12.93
C PHE A 9 -4.47 11.09 12.22
N GLY A 10 -4.98 11.84 11.24
CA GLY A 10 -6.23 11.50 10.53
C GLY A 10 -6.23 10.13 9.85
N GLU A 11 -7.28 9.81 9.09
CA GLU A 11 -7.51 8.47 8.55
C GLU A 11 -6.37 7.91 7.68
N SER A 12 -5.64 8.77 6.94
CA SER A 12 -4.43 8.37 6.19
C SER A 12 -3.33 7.81 7.07
N SER A 13 -3.22 8.31 8.30
CA SER A 13 -2.25 7.80 9.27
C SER A 13 -2.61 6.42 9.80
N THR A 14 -3.90 6.06 9.82
CA THR A 14 -4.35 4.75 10.29
C THR A 14 -3.73 3.66 9.43
N VAL A 15 -3.80 3.79 8.10
CA VAL A 15 -3.25 2.79 7.16
C VAL A 15 -1.73 2.79 7.18
N ILE A 16 -1.09 3.97 7.20
CA ILE A 16 0.37 4.08 7.28
C ILE A 16 0.90 3.43 8.56
N ASN A 17 0.27 3.70 9.71
CA ASN A 17 0.67 3.13 10.99
C ASN A 17 0.41 1.63 11.04
N LEU A 18 -0.64 1.16 10.39
CA LEU A 18 -0.92 -0.27 10.25
C LEU A 18 0.16 -0.97 9.43
N ILE A 19 0.56 -0.42 8.27
CA ILE A 19 1.65 -0.95 7.45
C ILE A 19 2.97 -0.91 8.23
N LYS A 20 3.25 0.17 8.96
CA LYS A 20 4.44 0.28 9.82
C LYS A 20 4.49 -0.80 10.89
N GLY A 21 3.41 -0.97 11.64
CA GLY A 21 3.30 -1.99 12.68
C GLY A 21 3.43 -3.39 12.11
N ALA A 22 2.79 -3.65 10.96
CA ALA A 22 2.86 -4.93 10.29
C ALA A 22 4.29 -5.24 9.82
N GLY A 23 5.00 -4.26 9.26
CA GLY A 23 6.40 -4.45 8.84
C GLY A 23 7.34 -4.83 9.97
N ILE A 24 7.16 -4.28 11.17
CA ILE A 24 7.93 -4.69 12.37
C ILE A 24 7.68 -6.16 12.72
N MET A 25 6.46 -6.65 12.53
CA MET A 25 6.10 -8.04 12.84
C MET A 25 6.65 -9.03 11.80
N MET A 26 7.03 -8.58 10.60
CA MET A 26 7.61 -9.41 9.54
C MET A 26 9.10 -9.70 9.83
N ILE A 27 9.36 -10.70 10.66
CA ILE A 27 10.71 -11.07 11.12
C ILE A 27 11.37 -12.17 10.30
N ASP A 28 10.60 -12.91 9.50
CA ASP A 28 11.16 -14.00 8.69
C ASP A 28 11.61 -13.48 7.31
N PRO A 29 12.92 -13.54 6.99
CA PRO A 29 13.46 -13.07 5.72
C PRO A 29 12.90 -13.84 4.50
N HIS A 30 12.31 -15.03 4.69
CA HIS A 30 11.66 -15.80 3.63
C HIS A 30 10.64 -14.97 2.85
N TYR A 31 9.88 -14.12 3.54
CA TYR A 31 8.81 -13.32 2.94
C TYR A 31 9.33 -12.16 2.09
N PHE A 32 10.56 -11.72 2.30
CA PHE A 32 11.19 -10.70 1.46
C PHE A 32 11.90 -11.32 0.27
N LYS A 33 12.50 -12.51 0.45
CA LYS A 33 13.29 -13.15 -0.58
C LYS A 33 13.22 -14.68 -0.46
N VAL A 34 12.40 -15.29 -1.29
CA VAL A 34 12.22 -16.74 -1.32
C VAL A 34 13.50 -17.40 -1.85
N LYS A 35 14.07 -18.30 -1.05
CA LYS A 35 15.20 -19.16 -1.41
C LYS A 35 14.70 -20.50 -1.93
N TRP A 36 15.21 -20.92 -3.08
CA TRP A 36 14.94 -22.23 -3.67
C TRP A 36 16.04 -23.23 -3.32
N HIS A 37 15.72 -24.52 -3.50
CA HIS A 37 16.63 -25.64 -3.22
C HIS A 37 17.93 -25.60 -4.04
N ASP A 38 17.92 -24.91 -5.19
CA ASP A 38 19.07 -24.71 -6.07
C ASP A 38 19.90 -23.45 -5.70
N ASN A 39 19.65 -22.85 -4.54
CA ASN A 39 20.20 -21.58 -4.06
C ASN A 39 19.81 -20.34 -4.89
N SER A 40 18.89 -20.47 -5.85
CA SER A 40 18.33 -19.30 -6.51
C SER A 40 17.42 -18.53 -5.55
N THR A 41 17.32 -17.22 -5.77
CA THR A 41 16.46 -16.35 -4.96
C THR A 41 15.55 -15.54 -5.85
N GLN A 42 14.28 -15.49 -5.49
CA GLN A 42 13.29 -14.73 -6.23
C GLN A 42 12.44 -13.92 -5.24
N TYR A 43 12.17 -12.66 -5.57
CA TYR A 43 11.15 -11.92 -4.83
C TYR A 43 9.79 -12.29 -5.39
N TRP A 44 8.93 -12.76 -4.50
CA TRP A 44 7.56 -13.17 -4.79
C TRP A 44 6.64 -12.18 -4.08
N GLU A 45 6.14 -11.20 -4.83
CA GLU A 45 5.29 -10.12 -4.30
C GLU A 45 4.10 -10.68 -3.50
N ARG A 46 3.46 -11.74 -3.99
CA ARG A 46 2.35 -12.41 -3.28
C ARG A 46 2.73 -12.99 -1.92
N VAL A 47 3.91 -13.59 -1.81
CA VAL A 47 4.37 -14.19 -0.54
C VAL A 47 4.58 -13.08 0.49
N TYR A 48 5.21 -11.98 0.09
CA TYR A 48 5.32 -10.78 0.91
C TYR A 48 3.94 -10.21 1.28
N CYS A 49 3.02 -10.10 0.31
CA CYS A 49 1.69 -9.55 0.51
C CYS A 49 0.86 -10.38 1.50
N TYR A 50 0.92 -11.71 1.44
CA TYR A 50 0.17 -12.57 2.37
C TYR A 50 0.64 -12.40 3.81
N GLU A 51 1.95 -12.29 4.04
CA GLU A 51 2.47 -12.05 5.39
C GLU A 51 2.15 -10.65 5.90
N LEU A 52 2.28 -9.63 5.03
CA LEU A 52 1.90 -8.27 5.39
C LEU A 52 0.40 -8.19 5.72
N TYR A 53 -0.46 -8.82 4.91
CA TYR A 53 -1.89 -8.94 5.16
C TYR A 53 -2.18 -9.59 6.51
N HIS A 54 -1.53 -10.73 6.80
CA HIS A 54 -1.68 -11.44 8.06
C HIS A 54 -1.30 -10.56 9.26
N CYS A 55 -0.16 -9.88 9.19
CA CYS A 55 0.29 -8.97 10.25
C CYS A 55 -0.66 -7.79 10.44
N MET A 56 -1.12 -7.15 9.35
CA MET A 56 -2.10 -6.07 9.41
C MET A 56 -3.42 -6.54 10.04
N ARG A 57 -3.92 -7.73 9.67
CA ARG A 57 -5.14 -8.32 10.26
C ARG A 57 -5.02 -8.51 11.77
N LYS A 58 -3.90 -9.05 12.26
CA LYS A 58 -3.65 -9.22 13.70
C LYS A 58 -3.66 -7.88 14.44
N ILE A 59 -3.04 -6.85 13.86
CA ILE A 59 -3.05 -5.52 14.48
C ILE A 59 -4.46 -4.94 14.52
N ILE A 60 -5.24 -5.06 13.44
CA ILE A 60 -6.64 -4.61 13.42
C ILE A 60 -7.44 -5.34 14.51
N GLU A 61 -7.35 -6.66 14.58
CA GLU A 61 -8.11 -7.46 15.55
C GLU A 61 -7.77 -7.11 17.00
N GLU A 62 -6.49 -6.92 17.32
CA GLU A 62 -6.07 -6.53 18.66
C GLU A 62 -6.45 -5.08 18.99
N ARG A 63 -6.23 -4.13 18.06
CA ARG A 63 -6.50 -2.70 18.28
C ARG A 63 -7.98 -2.40 18.42
N TYR A 64 -8.82 -3.09 17.65
CA TYR A 64 -10.27 -2.87 17.65
C TYR A 64 -11.01 -3.95 18.42
N LYS A 65 -10.34 -4.72 19.27
CA LYS A 65 -10.98 -5.73 20.13
C LYS A 65 -12.06 -5.08 21.00
N GLY A 66 -13.31 -5.48 20.80
CA GLY A 66 -14.48 -4.91 21.51
C GLY A 66 -15.06 -3.64 20.87
N THR A 67 -14.57 -3.23 19.70
CA THR A 67 -15.09 -2.14 18.88
C THR A 67 -15.18 -2.56 17.41
N THR A 68 -15.73 -1.71 16.54
CA THR A 68 -15.81 -2.02 15.11
C THR A 68 -14.81 -1.16 14.34
N PHE A 69 -13.89 -1.80 13.62
CA PHE A 69 -13.15 -1.14 12.55
C PHE A 69 -14.08 -0.99 11.33
N THR A 70 -14.34 0.26 10.93
CA THR A 70 -15.28 0.62 9.86
C THR A 70 -14.92 -0.06 8.53
N TYR A 71 -13.64 -0.07 8.19
CA TYR A 71 -13.15 -0.58 6.92
C TYR A 71 -12.83 -2.07 6.97
N LYS A 72 -12.99 -2.76 5.83
CA LYS A 72 -12.54 -4.13 5.63
C LYS A 72 -11.25 -4.13 4.80
N LEU A 73 -10.28 -4.90 5.27
CA LEU A 73 -9.02 -5.13 4.58
C LEU A 73 -9.16 -6.38 3.72
N ASP A 74 -9.14 -6.18 2.40
CA ASP A 74 -9.24 -7.22 1.39
C ASP A 74 -7.96 -7.27 0.55
N GLY A 75 -7.55 -8.48 0.14
CA GLY A 75 -6.41 -8.70 -0.75
C GLY A 75 -6.85 -9.19 -2.12
N GLU A 76 -6.18 -8.73 -3.18
CA GLU A 76 -6.40 -9.14 -4.58
C GLU A 76 -7.87 -9.08 -5.06
N HIS A 77 -8.66 -8.16 -4.49
CA HIS A 77 -10.09 -8.05 -4.79
C HIS A 77 -10.31 -7.22 -6.07
N ASP A 78 -10.68 -7.89 -7.17
CA ASP A 78 -11.07 -7.18 -8.39
C ASP A 78 -12.44 -6.53 -8.28
N LYS A 79 -12.67 -5.54 -9.15
CA LYS A 79 -13.94 -4.82 -9.26
C LYS A 79 -14.76 -5.28 -10.47
N THR A 80 -14.59 -6.54 -10.88
CA THR A 80 -15.39 -7.12 -11.96
C THR A 80 -16.87 -7.15 -11.55
N GLY A 81 -17.75 -6.61 -12.41
CA GLY A 81 -19.18 -6.54 -12.12
C GLY A 81 -19.61 -5.33 -11.26
N TYR A 82 -18.68 -4.48 -10.83
CA TYR A 82 -19.00 -3.18 -10.24
C TYR A 82 -19.26 -2.16 -11.36
N ALA A 83 -20.05 -1.13 -11.07
CA ALA A 83 -20.38 -0.04 -11.99
C ALA A 83 -19.22 0.96 -12.18
N VAL A 84 -17.97 0.49 -12.14
CA VAL A 84 -16.78 1.33 -12.30
C VAL A 84 -16.76 1.99 -13.67
N THR A 85 -16.43 3.27 -13.68
CA THR A 85 -16.42 4.13 -14.87
C THR A 85 -15.02 4.26 -15.45
N GLU A 86 -13.99 4.23 -14.60
CA GLU A 86 -12.60 4.28 -15.00
C GLU A 86 -12.18 2.94 -15.64
N GLU A 87 -11.64 3.00 -16.87
CA GLU A 87 -11.25 1.79 -17.60
C GLU A 87 -10.12 1.04 -16.87
N LEU A 88 -9.20 1.77 -16.25
CA LEU A 88 -8.11 1.19 -15.46
C LEU A 88 -8.60 0.44 -14.21
N CYS A 89 -9.82 0.71 -13.75
CA CYS A 89 -10.43 -0.02 -12.64
C CYS A 89 -11.05 -1.35 -13.10
N LYS A 90 -11.39 -1.48 -14.38
CA LYS A 90 -12.04 -2.69 -14.91
C LYS A 90 -11.06 -3.86 -14.90
N ASN A 91 -11.40 -4.91 -14.16
CA ASN A 91 -10.59 -6.12 -13.96
C ASN A 91 -9.24 -5.88 -13.26
N ALA A 92 -8.97 -4.66 -12.78
CA ALA A 92 -7.78 -4.41 -11.99
C ALA A 92 -7.84 -5.15 -10.65
N LYS A 93 -6.67 -5.65 -10.22
CA LYS A 93 -6.47 -6.37 -8.96
C LYS A 93 -5.43 -5.64 -8.13
N PRO A 94 -5.86 -4.70 -7.28
CA PRO A 94 -4.97 -4.09 -6.32
C PRO A 94 -4.50 -5.11 -5.29
N ASP A 95 -3.30 -4.92 -4.76
CA ASP A 95 -2.75 -5.83 -3.74
C ASP A 95 -3.59 -5.77 -2.46
N PHE A 96 -3.93 -4.55 -1.98
CA PHE A 96 -4.85 -4.38 -0.86
C PHE A 96 -5.86 -3.25 -1.07
N LEU A 97 -7.05 -3.44 -0.50
CA LEU A 97 -8.10 -2.44 -0.40
C LEU A 97 -8.62 -2.34 1.04
N PHE A 98 -8.75 -1.11 1.53
CA PHE A 98 -9.43 -0.78 2.77
C PHE A 98 -10.80 -0.19 2.43
N GLN A 99 -11.79 -1.06 2.26
CA GLN A 99 -13.10 -0.67 1.73
C GLN A 99 -14.16 -0.50 2.82
N ASN A 100 -15.06 0.46 2.63
CA ASN A 100 -16.25 0.60 3.46
C ASN A 100 -17.36 -0.27 2.85
N PRO A 101 -17.88 -1.28 3.56
CA PRO A 101 -18.94 -2.15 3.02
C PRO A 101 -20.30 -1.44 2.92
N GLN A 102 -20.45 -0.24 3.47
CA GLN A 102 -21.72 0.48 3.55
C GLN A 102 -21.80 1.70 2.61
N SER A 103 -20.70 2.11 1.97
CA SER A 103 -20.68 3.28 1.08
C SER A 103 -19.51 3.22 0.09
N SER A 104 -19.50 4.15 -0.89
CA SER A 104 -18.37 4.38 -1.80
C SER A 104 -17.19 5.11 -1.13
N ASP A 105 -17.31 5.55 0.13
CA ASP A 105 -16.24 6.25 0.86
C ASP A 105 -15.20 5.24 1.37
N ASN A 106 -14.29 4.85 0.48
CA ASN A 106 -13.24 3.87 0.77
C ASN A 106 -11.97 4.55 1.31
N LEU A 107 -11.27 3.86 2.21
CA LEU A 107 -10.14 4.46 2.92
C LEU A 107 -8.86 4.49 2.08
N ALA A 108 -8.37 3.33 1.64
CA ALA A 108 -7.08 3.26 0.98
C ALA A 108 -6.96 2.12 -0.03
N ILE A 109 -6.21 2.40 -1.10
CA ILE A 109 -5.71 1.42 -2.06
C ILE A 109 -4.20 1.30 -1.88
N VAL A 110 -3.70 0.06 -1.88
CA VAL A 110 -2.27 -0.24 -1.74
C VAL A 110 -1.80 -1.12 -2.89
N GLU A 111 -0.72 -0.70 -3.54
CA GLU A 111 0.03 -1.49 -4.51
C GLU A 111 1.40 -1.82 -3.93
N VAL A 112 1.83 -3.06 -4.09
CA VAL A 112 3.07 -3.59 -3.54
C VAL A 112 3.99 -4.06 -4.65
N LYS A 113 5.24 -3.60 -4.61
CA LYS A 113 6.24 -3.95 -5.63
C LYS A 113 7.59 -4.30 -5.02
N ALA A 114 8.20 -5.37 -5.51
CA ALA A 114 9.58 -5.68 -5.15
C ALA A 114 10.51 -4.67 -5.83
N LEU A 115 11.48 -4.14 -5.07
CA LEU A 115 12.50 -3.24 -5.62
C LEU A 115 13.51 -4.05 -6.46
N LYS A 116 13.14 -4.38 -7.70
CA LYS A 116 13.97 -5.07 -8.70
C LYS A 116 14.49 -4.10 -9.77
N ASN A 117 15.50 -4.54 -10.52
CA ASN A 117 16.13 -3.76 -11.61
C ASN A 117 15.22 -3.47 -12.84
N SER A 118 13.98 -4.00 -12.89
CA SER A 118 13.03 -3.77 -14.00
C SER A 118 12.14 -2.55 -13.71
N ARG A 119 12.21 -1.52 -14.56
CA ARG A 119 11.90 -0.11 -14.21
C ARG A 119 10.55 0.44 -14.70
N ASN A 120 9.61 -0.37 -15.20
CA ASN A 120 8.44 0.19 -15.92
C ASN A 120 7.07 -0.01 -15.26
N TRP A 121 6.99 -0.54 -14.04
CA TRP A 121 5.71 -0.75 -13.36
C TRP A 121 5.13 0.52 -12.72
N MET A 122 5.98 1.47 -12.30
CA MET A 122 5.56 2.62 -11.48
C MET A 122 4.46 3.46 -12.12
N LYS A 123 4.60 3.79 -13.40
CA LYS A 123 3.58 4.57 -14.12
C LYS A 123 2.23 3.86 -14.04
N HIS A 124 2.21 2.58 -14.45
CA HIS A 124 1.00 1.79 -14.51
C HIS A 124 0.32 1.64 -13.14
N ASP A 125 1.08 1.35 -12.09
CA ASP A 125 0.49 1.12 -10.77
C ASP A 125 0.07 2.43 -10.09
N VAL A 126 0.78 3.54 -10.31
CA VAL A 126 0.33 4.86 -9.84
C VAL A 126 -0.91 5.34 -10.61
N ASP A 127 -0.98 5.10 -11.92
CA ASP A 127 -2.19 5.39 -12.72
C ASP A 127 -3.40 4.61 -12.21
N LYS A 128 -3.20 3.32 -11.88
CA LYS A 128 -4.24 2.49 -11.30
C LYS A 128 -4.70 3.04 -9.95
N ILE A 129 -3.77 3.44 -9.07
CA ILE A 129 -4.11 4.11 -7.82
C ILE A 129 -4.95 5.35 -8.08
N ILE A 130 -4.50 6.26 -8.96
CA ILE A 130 -5.21 7.49 -9.30
C ILE A 130 -6.61 7.20 -9.83
N ALA A 131 -6.76 6.20 -10.71
CA ALA A 131 -8.04 5.77 -11.24
C ALA A 131 -9.00 5.30 -10.14
N PHE A 132 -8.55 4.46 -9.20
CA PHE A 132 -9.37 4.04 -8.05
C PHE A 132 -9.77 5.21 -7.13
N MET A 133 -8.93 6.24 -7.03
CA MET A 133 -9.21 7.43 -6.23
C MET A 133 -10.15 8.43 -6.94
N ASN A 134 -10.18 8.42 -8.27
CA ASN A 134 -11.01 9.31 -9.09
C ASN A 134 -12.36 8.69 -9.47
N ASP A 135 -12.46 7.36 -9.49
CA ASP A 135 -13.70 6.69 -9.85
C ASP A 135 -14.82 7.04 -8.84
N PRO A 136 -15.97 7.55 -9.30
CA PRO A 136 -17.06 8.02 -8.43
C PRO A 136 -17.73 6.90 -7.64
N GLU A 137 -17.60 5.64 -8.04
CA GLU A 137 -18.15 4.49 -7.31
C GLU A 137 -17.14 3.92 -6.28
N LEU A 138 -15.86 4.25 -6.42
CA LEU A 138 -14.78 3.73 -5.58
C LEU A 138 -14.22 4.76 -4.59
N GLN A 139 -14.00 6.01 -5.01
CA GLN A 139 -13.62 7.17 -4.19
C GLN A 139 -12.59 6.88 -3.08
N TYR A 140 -11.53 6.11 -3.37
CA TYR A 140 -10.48 5.85 -2.38
C TYR A 140 -9.77 7.13 -1.98
N ARG A 141 -9.65 7.38 -0.67
CA ARG A 141 -9.07 8.63 -0.15
C ARG A 141 -7.56 8.66 -0.13
N VAL A 142 -6.92 7.50 0.04
CA VAL A 142 -5.46 7.39 0.19
C VAL A 142 -4.89 6.37 -0.78
N GLY A 143 -3.89 6.78 -1.55
CA GLY A 143 -3.08 5.89 -2.37
C GLY A 143 -1.78 5.53 -1.67
N ILE A 144 -1.38 4.26 -1.66
CA ILE A 144 -0.08 3.84 -1.14
C ILE A 144 0.62 2.95 -2.15
N MET A 145 1.81 3.39 -2.57
CA MET A 145 2.78 2.56 -3.26
C MET A 145 3.78 2.03 -2.23
N LEU A 146 3.75 0.75 -1.93
CA LEU A 146 4.69 0.10 -1.00
C LEU A 146 5.74 -0.69 -1.78
N ILE A 147 6.99 -0.24 -1.73
CA ILE A 147 8.12 -0.99 -2.25
C ILE A 147 8.84 -1.75 -1.14
N TYR A 148 9.38 -2.93 -1.43
CA TYR A 148 10.14 -3.71 -0.45
C TYR A 148 11.45 -4.27 -1.00
N GLY A 149 12.40 -4.51 -0.10
CA GLY A 149 13.75 -5.00 -0.43
C GLY A 149 14.64 -3.95 -1.09
N GLY A 150 15.72 -4.42 -1.72
CA GLY A 150 16.67 -3.58 -2.43
C GLY A 150 17.64 -2.82 -1.52
N ASN A 151 18.04 -1.61 -1.93
CA ASN A 151 19.00 -0.77 -1.20
C ASN A 151 18.62 0.72 -1.32
N GLU A 152 19.29 1.57 -0.54
CA GLU A 152 19.03 3.01 -0.46
C GLU A 152 19.10 3.69 -1.83
N ASN A 153 20.17 3.45 -2.60
CA ASN A 153 20.32 4.04 -3.94
C ASN A 153 19.13 3.72 -4.87
N ALA A 154 18.64 2.47 -4.82
CA ALA A 154 17.51 2.07 -5.61
C ALA A 154 16.19 2.68 -5.09
N ALA A 155 16.03 2.81 -3.76
CA ALA A 155 14.88 3.49 -3.17
C ALA A 155 14.85 4.98 -3.51
N GLU A 156 15.99 5.67 -3.47
CA GLU A 156 16.16 7.07 -3.89
C GLU A 156 15.83 7.26 -5.37
N CYS A 157 16.31 6.35 -6.23
CA CYS A 157 15.96 6.37 -7.65
C CYS A 157 14.44 6.22 -7.86
N MET A 158 13.78 5.37 -7.08
CA MET A 158 12.33 5.21 -7.16
C MET A 158 11.58 6.42 -6.60
N LYS A 159 12.06 7.03 -5.52
CA LYS A 159 11.54 8.30 -5.00
C LYS A 159 11.59 9.39 -6.08
N ALA A 160 12.73 9.57 -6.73
CA ALA A 160 12.89 10.60 -7.76
C ALA A 160 11.91 10.40 -8.94
N LYS A 161 11.70 9.15 -9.36
CA LYS A 161 10.69 8.83 -10.39
C LYS A 161 9.26 9.08 -9.92
N PHE A 162 8.94 8.67 -8.69
CA PHE A 162 7.63 8.89 -8.09
C PHE A 162 7.32 10.39 -8.01
N ASP A 163 8.25 11.18 -7.46
CA ASP A 163 8.10 12.63 -7.33
C ASP A 163 7.90 13.30 -8.69
N ASN A 164 8.64 12.89 -9.72
CA ASN A 164 8.46 13.41 -11.07
C ASN A 164 7.09 13.06 -11.65
N TYR A 165 6.59 11.86 -11.36
CA TYR A 165 5.31 11.39 -11.87
C TYR A 165 4.12 12.06 -11.19
N VAL A 166 4.08 12.05 -9.86
CA VAL A 166 2.92 12.58 -9.13
C VAL A 166 2.80 14.10 -9.20
N LYS A 167 3.90 14.83 -9.44
CA LYS A 167 3.88 16.29 -9.67
C LYS A 167 3.04 16.69 -10.87
N THR A 168 2.95 15.87 -11.91
CA THR A 168 2.23 16.22 -13.14
C THR A 168 0.81 15.67 -13.16
N GLU A 169 0.57 14.56 -12.46
CA GLU A 169 -0.66 13.78 -12.63
C GLU A 169 -1.66 13.86 -11.48
N SER A 170 -1.31 14.44 -10.31
CA SER A 170 -2.17 14.24 -9.13
C SER A 170 -2.10 15.30 -8.03
N ASN A 171 -3.27 15.85 -7.69
CA ASN A 171 -3.56 16.51 -6.42
C ASN A 171 -4.23 15.51 -5.46
N LYS A 172 -3.65 14.33 -5.24
CA LYS A 172 -4.21 13.32 -4.32
C LYS A 172 -3.18 12.92 -3.28
N ASP A 173 -3.66 12.47 -2.12
CA ASP A 173 -2.82 11.92 -1.06
C ASP A 173 -2.28 10.54 -1.45
N ILE A 174 -1.13 10.52 -2.11
CA ILE A 174 -0.43 9.31 -2.54
C ILE A 174 0.92 9.23 -1.84
N PHE A 175 1.15 8.15 -1.11
CA PHE A 175 2.39 7.90 -0.38
C PHE A 175 3.25 6.85 -1.08
N LEU A 176 4.54 7.12 -1.19
CA LEU A 176 5.54 6.09 -1.49
C LEU A 176 6.18 5.64 -0.18
N MET A 177 5.98 4.38 0.17
CA MET A 177 6.56 3.74 1.34
C MET A 177 7.61 2.71 0.93
N TRP A 178 8.64 2.55 1.74
CA TRP A 178 9.70 1.56 1.53
C TRP A 178 9.95 0.71 2.77
N HIS A 179 9.91 -0.60 2.58
CA HIS A 179 10.26 -1.60 3.58
C HIS A 179 11.59 -2.27 3.22
N TYR A 180 12.68 -1.90 3.91
CA TYR A 180 14.03 -2.34 3.54
C TYR A 180 14.21 -3.86 3.65
N GLY A 181 13.73 -4.47 4.74
CA GLY A 181 13.92 -5.88 5.04
C GLY A 181 13.23 -6.29 6.33
N GLU A 182 13.46 -7.51 6.76
CA GLU A 182 12.90 -8.08 7.98
C GLU A 182 13.22 -7.24 9.22
N ASN A 183 12.30 -7.24 10.19
CA ASN A 183 12.45 -6.53 11.47
C ASN A 183 12.77 -5.03 11.31
N SER A 184 12.31 -4.41 10.21
CA SER A 184 12.49 -2.99 9.94
C SER A 184 11.14 -2.29 9.86
N ILE A 185 11.14 -0.98 10.11
CA ILE A 185 9.93 -0.17 10.03
C ILE A 185 9.82 0.37 8.60
N PRO A 186 8.73 0.08 7.85
CA PRO A 186 8.44 0.76 6.60
C PRO A 186 8.47 2.29 6.75
N LYS A 187 9.22 2.96 5.88
CA LYS A 187 9.40 4.42 5.92
C LYS A 187 8.63 5.08 4.78
N ILE A 188 8.02 6.23 5.03
CA ILE A 188 7.55 7.10 3.95
C ILE A 188 8.80 7.72 3.33
N ILE A 189 8.97 7.55 2.02
CA ILE A 189 10.08 8.12 1.27
C ILE A 189 9.60 9.09 0.19
N GLY A 190 8.31 9.13 -0.14
CA GLY A 190 7.72 10.12 -1.06
C GLY A 190 6.25 10.37 -0.73
N TYR A 191 5.74 11.54 -1.11
CA TYR A 191 4.35 11.94 -0.85
C TYR A 191 3.89 12.99 -1.88
N SER A 192 2.72 12.76 -2.49
CA SER A 192 1.95 13.77 -3.20
C SER A 192 0.80 14.25 -2.33
N LYS A 193 0.53 15.55 -2.32
CA LYS A 193 -0.49 16.16 -1.47
C LYS A 193 -1.68 16.61 -2.32
N ASP A 194 -2.88 16.39 -1.79
CA ASP A 194 -4.07 17.07 -2.30
C ASP A 194 -4.03 18.57 -1.98
N THR A 195 -3.92 19.41 -3.02
CA THR A 195 -3.94 20.87 -2.89
C THR A 195 -5.35 21.47 -2.91
N SER A 196 -6.37 20.67 -3.25
CA SER A 196 -7.77 21.07 -3.40
C SER A 196 -8.47 21.40 -2.07
N SER A 197 -7.91 20.97 -0.94
CA SER A 197 -8.48 21.13 0.40
C SER A 197 -8.05 22.43 1.11
N SER A 198 -7.57 23.42 0.34
CA SER A 198 -7.07 24.71 0.86
C SER A 198 -8.07 25.88 0.73
N HIS A 199 -9.35 25.64 0.37
CA HIS A 199 -10.35 26.68 0.15
C HIS A 199 -11.64 26.39 0.92
#